data_AF-A0A9N9E2Z5-F1
#
_entry.id   AF-A0A9N9E2Z5-F1
#
_cell.length_a   1.000
_cell.length_b   1.000
_cell.length_c   1.000
_cell.angle_alpha   90.00
_cell.angle_beta   90.00
_cell.angle_gamma   90.00
#
_symmetry.space_group_name_H-M   'P 1'
#
loop_
_entity.id
_entity.type
_entity.pdbx_description
1 polymer ?
#
loop_
_entity_poly.entity_id
_entity_poly.type
_entity_poly.pdbx_seq_one_letter_code
_entity_poly.pdbx_strand_id
1 'polypeptide(L)'
;MAKKISVLQGGSIYFFYRPKIESDPKEVQRFFFVLQPQNQPKYQLLIVGKKQLPPTEKNNYFLFLEAIKNKKEELLSALSEKQYSTKIRGERTLPVSHCLGAGKYLLVVHNDHTHFIYQLTNPSQVREIQKEFNLQKEDDYLISIKNPQAATSPGVGLTEKQKVKFPPSLQNKFTNYSFIPLTTSEFLDYEGVELLLISKGKESLVDRENEVESCLKKIHPDNLLDEFAKISSPEALTPIKEK
;
A
#
# COMPACT_ATOMS: atom_id res chain seq x y z
N MET A 1 7.06 18.85 -26.70
CA MET A 1 7.75 18.88 -25.40
C MET A 1 8.14 17.46 -25.05
N ALA A 2 9.38 17.18 -24.65
CA ALA A 2 9.80 15.83 -24.31
C ALA A 2 9.03 15.36 -23.06
N LYS A 3 8.42 14.16 -23.11
CA LYS A 3 7.78 13.54 -21.94
C LYS A 3 8.82 13.40 -20.84
N LYS A 4 8.49 13.87 -19.63
CA LYS A 4 9.38 13.74 -18.47
C LYS A 4 8.92 12.55 -17.64
N ILE A 5 9.69 11.48 -17.68
CA ILE A 5 9.52 10.29 -16.86
C ILE A 5 10.63 10.27 -15.82
N SER A 6 10.28 10.00 -14.57
CA SER A 6 11.25 9.86 -13.49
C SER A 6 10.74 8.85 -12.48
N VAL A 7 11.51 7.79 -12.23
CA VAL A 7 11.21 6.84 -11.16
C VAL A 7 11.60 7.46 -9.82
N LEU A 8 10.64 7.58 -8.91
CA LEU A 8 10.87 8.07 -7.54
C LEU A 8 11.34 6.96 -6.62
N GLN A 9 10.73 5.78 -6.76
CA GLN A 9 10.90 4.68 -5.82
C GLN A 9 10.42 3.38 -6.47
N GLY A 10 11.07 2.27 -6.14
CA GLY A 10 10.64 0.94 -6.52
C GLY A 10 11.07 -0.09 -5.48
N GLY A 11 10.43 -1.26 -5.47
CA GLY A 11 10.78 -2.35 -4.57
C GLY A 11 9.70 -3.41 -4.46
N SER A 12 9.69 -4.12 -3.34
CA SER A 12 8.71 -5.19 -3.06
C SER A 12 7.43 -4.62 -2.47
N ILE A 13 6.29 -5.21 -2.81
CA ILE A 13 4.98 -4.90 -2.24
C ILE A 13 4.30 -6.16 -1.73
N TYR A 14 3.63 -6.05 -0.60
CA TYR A 14 2.90 -7.14 0.05
C TYR A 14 1.50 -6.67 0.44
N PHE A 15 0.46 -7.34 -0.05
CA PHE A 15 -0.92 -7.03 0.29
C PHE A 15 -1.41 -7.92 1.43
N PHE A 16 -2.10 -7.33 2.39
CA PHE A 16 -2.62 -8.03 3.55
C PHE A 16 -4.05 -7.63 3.84
N TYR A 17 -4.81 -8.58 4.39
CA TYR A 17 -6.00 -8.26 5.15
C TYR A 17 -5.86 -8.75 6.59
N ARG A 18 -6.50 -8.05 7.50
CA ARG A 18 -6.71 -8.50 8.87
C ARG A 18 -8.20 -8.74 9.07
N PRO A 19 -8.62 -9.95 9.46
CA PRO A 19 -10.02 -10.23 9.77
C PRO A 19 -10.40 -9.56 11.09
N LYS A 20 -11.70 -9.32 11.28
CA LYS A 20 -12.28 -8.74 12.49
C LYS A 20 -12.43 -9.78 13.58
N ILE A 21 -12.64 -11.04 13.20
CA ILE A 21 -12.77 -12.21 14.06
C ILE A 21 -12.07 -13.36 13.35
N GLU A 22 -11.33 -14.20 14.07
CA GLU A 22 -10.59 -15.33 13.49
C GLU A 22 -11.45 -16.33 12.71
N SER A 23 -12.72 -16.50 13.11
CA SER A 23 -13.60 -17.54 12.59
C SER A 23 -14.35 -17.20 11.30
N ASP A 24 -14.29 -15.95 10.81
CA ASP A 24 -14.96 -15.55 9.56
C ASP A 24 -14.04 -14.69 8.67
N PRO A 25 -13.44 -15.28 7.61
CA PRO A 25 -12.58 -14.55 6.69
C PRO A 25 -13.31 -13.47 5.90
N LYS A 26 -14.66 -13.45 5.87
CA LYS A 26 -15.45 -12.44 5.16
C LYS A 26 -15.57 -11.13 5.93
N GLU A 27 -15.41 -11.14 7.26
CA GLU A 27 -15.41 -9.92 8.05
C GLU A 27 -14.02 -9.27 8.09
N VAL A 28 -13.64 -8.54 7.03
CA VAL A 28 -12.37 -7.81 7.00
C VAL A 28 -12.41 -6.61 7.96
N GLN A 29 -11.46 -6.52 8.89
CA GLN A 29 -11.23 -5.34 9.72
C GLN A 29 -10.46 -4.28 8.96
N ARG A 30 -9.35 -4.69 8.31
CA ARG A 30 -8.45 -3.79 7.58
C ARG A 30 -7.90 -4.48 6.34
N PHE A 31 -7.78 -3.71 5.27
CA PHE A 31 -7.00 -4.05 4.09
C PHE A 31 -5.86 -3.04 3.97
N PHE A 32 -4.65 -3.53 3.74
CA PHE A 32 -3.45 -2.69 3.73
C PHE A 32 -2.36 -3.35 2.88
N PHE A 33 -1.34 -2.59 2.54
CA PHE A 33 -0.16 -3.12 1.90
C PHE A 33 1.12 -2.58 2.53
N VAL A 34 2.20 -3.32 2.38
CA VAL A 34 3.53 -2.97 2.87
C VAL A 34 4.43 -2.75 1.66
N LEU A 35 5.05 -1.58 1.59
CA LEU A 35 6.10 -1.29 0.62
C LEU A 35 7.46 -1.49 1.28
N GLN A 36 8.32 -2.28 0.64
CA GLN A 36 9.73 -2.43 0.98
C GLN A 36 10.55 -1.80 -0.17
N PRO A 37 11.11 -0.60 0.01
CA PRO A 37 11.84 0.08 -1.05
C PRO A 37 13.20 -0.59 -1.26
N GLN A 38 13.60 -0.76 -2.53
CA GLN A 38 14.85 -1.41 -2.86
C GLN A 38 16.04 -0.65 -2.23
N ASN A 39 17.00 -1.40 -1.69
CA ASN A 39 18.19 -0.88 -1.01
C ASN A 39 17.91 -0.02 0.24
N GLN A 40 16.71 -0.11 0.83
CA GLN A 40 16.38 0.58 2.07
C GLN A 40 15.83 -0.41 3.10
N PRO A 41 16.36 -0.45 4.33
CA PRO A 41 15.88 -1.34 5.38
C PRO A 41 14.64 -0.74 6.06
N LYS A 42 13.61 -0.40 5.27
CA LYS A 42 12.37 0.19 5.77
C LYS A 42 11.13 -0.47 5.17
N TYR A 43 10.08 -0.52 5.96
CA TYR A 43 8.78 -1.10 5.63
C TYR A 43 7.69 -0.08 5.89
N GLN A 44 7.07 0.40 4.82
CA GLN A 44 6.01 1.40 4.88
C GLN A 44 4.66 0.67 4.85
N LEU A 45 3.90 0.70 5.94
CA LEU A 45 2.59 0.06 6.05
C LEU A 45 1.50 1.07 5.72
N LEU A 46 0.86 0.90 4.57
CA LEU A 46 -0.22 1.76 4.08
C LEU A 46 -1.57 1.08 4.24
N ILE A 47 -2.43 1.64 5.09
CA ILE A 47 -3.82 1.20 5.24
C ILE A 47 -4.65 1.77 4.10
N VAL A 48 -5.42 0.92 3.43
CA VAL A 48 -6.44 1.35 2.47
C VAL A 48 -7.69 1.73 3.26
N GLY A 49 -8.19 2.95 3.08
CA GLY A 49 -9.39 3.47 3.79
C GLY A 49 -10.68 2.70 3.46
N LYS A 50 -10.62 1.79 2.49
CA LYS A 50 -11.66 0.84 2.11
C LYS A 50 -11.09 -0.58 2.17
N LYS A 51 -11.97 -1.58 2.22
CA LYS A 51 -11.59 -3.00 2.34
C LYS A 51 -11.12 -3.63 1.01
N GLN A 52 -10.82 -2.83 0.00
CA GLN A 52 -10.39 -3.24 -1.35
C GLN A 52 -9.70 -2.07 -2.05
N LEU A 53 -8.97 -2.34 -3.13
CA LEU A 53 -8.44 -1.30 -4.02
C LEU A 53 -9.57 -0.62 -4.82
N PRO A 54 -9.38 0.62 -5.32
CA PRO A 54 -10.37 1.33 -6.12
C PRO A 54 -10.76 0.54 -7.40
N PRO A 55 -12.03 0.11 -7.55
CA PRO A 55 -12.42 -0.82 -8.62
C PRO A 55 -12.70 -0.19 -9.97
N THR A 56 -13.04 1.10 -10.01
CA THR A 56 -13.37 1.81 -11.25
C THR A 56 -12.83 3.23 -11.22
N GLU A 57 -12.68 3.84 -12.40
CA GLU A 57 -12.18 5.21 -12.61
C GLU A 57 -12.94 6.30 -11.80
N LYS A 58 -14.14 5.99 -11.31
CA LYS A 58 -14.94 6.90 -10.47
C LYS A 58 -14.57 6.83 -8.99
N ASN A 59 -13.65 5.93 -8.61
CA ASN A 59 -13.32 5.66 -7.21
C ASN A 59 -11.92 6.16 -6.87
N ASN A 60 -11.87 6.97 -5.81
CA ASN A 60 -10.63 7.44 -5.19
C ASN A 60 -10.65 7.04 -3.73
N TYR A 61 -9.66 6.27 -3.28
CA TYR A 61 -9.59 5.82 -1.88
C TYR A 61 -8.39 6.44 -1.17
N PHE A 62 -8.62 6.86 0.07
CA PHE A 62 -7.52 7.29 0.93
C PHE A 62 -6.62 6.11 1.25
N LEU A 63 -5.32 6.39 1.26
CA LEU A 63 -4.32 5.55 1.91
C LEU A 63 -3.75 6.30 3.10
N PHE A 64 -3.44 5.56 4.16
CA PHE A 64 -2.86 6.12 5.38
C PHE A 64 -1.55 5.41 5.65
N LEU A 65 -0.43 6.14 5.62
CA LEU A 65 0.85 5.60 6.04
C LEU A 65 0.85 5.50 7.57
N GLU A 66 0.41 4.34 8.06
CA GLU A 66 0.16 4.10 9.47
C GLU A 66 1.46 3.91 10.25
N ALA A 67 2.41 3.18 9.66
CA ALA A 67 3.65 2.83 10.34
C ALA A 67 4.82 2.70 9.37
N ILE A 68 6.00 3.05 9.85
CA ILE A 68 7.29 2.80 9.20
C ILE A 68 8.12 1.95 10.13
N LYS A 69 8.52 0.75 9.70
CA LYS A 69 9.38 -0.16 10.47
C LYS A 69 10.75 -0.26 9.83
N ASN A 70 11.80 -0.28 10.64
CA ASN A 70 13.18 -0.35 10.13
C ASN A 70 13.81 -1.75 10.32
N LYS A 71 13.07 -2.66 10.95
CA LYS A 71 13.49 -4.04 11.19
C LYS A 71 12.37 -5.00 10.79
N LYS A 72 12.73 -6.15 10.24
CA LYS A 72 11.74 -7.15 9.83
C LYS A 72 10.94 -7.65 11.04
N GLU A 73 11.57 -7.79 12.20
CA GLU A 73 10.94 -8.30 13.41
C GLU A 73 9.81 -7.38 13.89
N GLU A 74 9.98 -6.07 13.74
CA GLU A 74 8.96 -5.08 14.05
C GLU A 74 7.77 -5.17 13.08
N LEU A 75 8.05 -5.41 11.79
CA LEU A 75 7.01 -5.66 10.79
C LEU A 75 6.24 -6.94 11.11
N LEU A 76 6.95 -8.05 11.34
CA LEU A 76 6.35 -9.34 11.69
C LEU A 76 5.48 -9.21 12.95
N SER A 77 5.96 -8.54 14.00
CA SER A 77 5.17 -8.25 15.20
C SER A 77 3.92 -7.40 14.93
N ALA A 78 3.97 -6.48 13.97
CA ALA A 78 2.80 -5.69 13.56
C ALA A 78 1.74 -6.53 12.81
N LEU A 79 2.17 -7.58 12.12
CA LEU A 79 1.31 -8.50 11.36
C LEU A 79 0.73 -9.62 12.23
N SER A 80 1.47 -10.07 13.24
CA SER A 80 1.07 -11.15 14.16
C SER A 80 -0.19 -10.84 14.98
N GLU A 81 -0.76 -11.91 15.54
CA GLU A 81 -1.82 -11.85 16.53
C GLU A 81 -1.38 -11.06 17.77
N LYS A 82 -2.30 -10.31 18.38
CA LYS A 82 -2.05 -9.61 19.65
C LYS A 82 -3.20 -9.81 20.62
N GLN A 83 -2.92 -10.32 21.81
CA GLN A 83 -3.89 -10.28 22.90
C GLN A 83 -3.87 -8.92 23.58
N TYR A 84 -5.04 -8.34 23.81
CA TYR A 84 -5.19 -7.09 24.55
C TYR A 84 -6.44 -7.11 25.43
N SER A 85 -6.27 -6.68 26.69
CA SER A 85 -7.36 -6.61 27.65
C SER A 85 -8.09 -5.27 27.54
N THR A 86 -9.42 -5.29 27.44
CA THR A 86 -10.23 -4.07 27.49
C THR A 86 -10.88 -3.91 28.85
N LYS A 87 -10.86 -2.69 29.41
CA LYS A 87 -11.37 -2.37 30.76
C LYS A 87 -12.84 -2.74 31.02
N ILE A 88 -13.62 -3.02 29.98
CA ILE A 88 -15.09 -3.19 30.05
C ILE A 88 -15.56 -4.54 29.46
N ARG A 89 -14.75 -5.24 28.66
CA ARG A 89 -15.20 -6.39 27.85
C ARG A 89 -14.25 -7.60 27.80
N GLY A 90 -13.35 -7.74 28.76
CA GLY A 90 -12.45 -8.92 28.88
C GLY A 90 -11.26 -8.91 27.91
N GLU A 91 -10.58 -10.06 27.82
CA GLU A 91 -9.49 -10.32 26.87
C GLU A 91 -10.03 -10.37 25.44
N ARG A 92 -9.35 -9.68 24.53
CA ARG A 92 -9.62 -9.70 23.11
C ARG A 92 -8.37 -10.07 22.35
N THR A 93 -8.56 -10.85 21.31
CA THR A 93 -7.51 -11.18 20.36
C THR A 93 -7.67 -10.29 19.13
N LEU A 94 -6.60 -9.57 18.77
CA LEU A 94 -6.43 -9.00 17.45
C LEU A 94 -5.91 -10.13 16.55
N PRO A 95 -6.66 -10.56 15.53
CA PRO A 95 -6.22 -11.67 14.67
C PRO A 95 -4.94 -11.35 13.90
N VAL A 96 -4.27 -12.43 13.49
CA VAL A 96 -3.14 -12.37 12.57
C VAL A 96 -3.55 -11.75 11.22
N SER A 97 -2.61 -11.08 10.57
CA SER A 97 -2.79 -10.57 9.20
C SER A 97 -2.45 -11.67 8.19
N HIS A 98 -3.29 -11.83 7.17
CA HIS A 98 -3.09 -12.82 6.11
C HIS A 98 -2.56 -12.13 4.85
N CYS A 99 -1.50 -12.69 4.27
CA CYS A 99 -0.92 -12.19 3.03
C CYS A 99 -1.77 -12.64 1.83
N LEU A 100 -2.21 -11.68 1.02
CA LEU A 100 -3.01 -11.87 -0.19
C LEU A 100 -2.18 -11.94 -1.45
N GLY A 101 -1.01 -11.29 -1.45
CA GLY A 101 -0.14 -11.26 -2.61
C GLY A 101 1.17 -10.57 -2.32
N ALA A 102 2.19 -10.96 -3.05
CA ALA A 102 3.48 -10.31 -3.10
C ALA A 102 3.82 -9.94 -4.55
N GLY A 103 4.60 -8.88 -4.71
CA GLY A 103 4.98 -8.42 -6.03
C GLY A 103 6.00 -7.30 -5.98
N LYS A 104 6.07 -6.59 -7.10
CA LYS A 104 6.91 -5.42 -7.30
C LYS A 104 6.04 -4.18 -7.42
N TYR A 105 6.57 -3.03 -7.04
CA TYR A 105 5.91 -1.75 -7.29
C TYR A 105 6.88 -0.69 -7.82
N LEU A 106 6.31 0.32 -8.48
CA LEU A 106 6.98 1.55 -8.86
C LEU A 106 6.13 2.78 -8.52
N LEU A 107 6.82 3.84 -8.12
CA LEU A 107 6.31 5.20 -8.10
C LEU A 107 7.00 5.98 -9.21
N VAL A 108 6.24 6.44 -10.20
CA VAL A 108 6.78 7.09 -11.41
C VAL A 108 6.11 8.43 -11.62
N VAL A 109 6.89 9.50 -11.64
CA VAL A 109 6.39 10.81 -12.11
C VAL A 109 6.35 10.77 -13.62
N HIS A 110 5.19 11.07 -14.18
CA HIS A 110 4.97 11.22 -15.61
C HIS A 110 4.22 12.52 -15.86
N ASN A 111 4.93 13.50 -16.44
CA ASN A 111 4.43 14.86 -16.67
C ASN A 111 3.96 15.55 -15.37
N ASP A 112 2.66 15.71 -15.18
CA ASP A 112 2.01 16.41 -14.06
C ASP A 112 1.33 15.47 -13.04
N HIS A 113 1.53 14.16 -13.17
CA HIS A 113 0.94 13.16 -12.27
C HIS A 113 1.96 12.10 -11.87
N THR A 114 1.66 11.38 -10.79
CA THR A 114 2.49 10.27 -10.30
C THR A 114 1.70 8.99 -10.38
N HIS A 115 2.29 7.98 -11.02
CA HIS A 115 1.76 6.64 -11.12
C HIS A 115 2.26 5.78 -9.96
N PHE A 116 1.35 5.02 -9.36
CA PHE A 116 1.64 3.88 -8.49
C PHE A 116 1.26 2.61 -9.23
N ILE A 117 2.29 1.87 -9.64
CA ILE A 117 2.17 0.66 -10.45
C ILE A 117 2.56 -0.51 -9.56
N TYR A 118 1.79 -1.59 -9.58
CA TYR A 118 2.21 -2.84 -8.97
C TYR A 118 2.03 -4.02 -9.92
N GLN A 119 2.88 -5.04 -9.77
CA GLN A 119 2.77 -6.31 -10.48
C GLN A 119 2.98 -7.46 -9.49
N LEU A 120 1.98 -8.32 -9.32
CA LEU A 120 2.04 -9.47 -8.43
C LEU A 120 2.92 -10.58 -9.02
N THR A 121 3.86 -11.08 -8.22
CA THR A 121 4.63 -12.29 -8.50
C THR A 121 3.99 -13.52 -7.85
N ASN A 122 3.33 -13.33 -6.71
CA ASN A 122 2.67 -14.37 -5.92
C ASN A 122 1.29 -13.89 -5.48
N PRO A 123 0.21 -14.66 -5.67
CA PRO A 123 0.17 -15.93 -6.42
C PRO A 123 0.46 -15.71 -7.91
N SER A 124 0.80 -16.78 -8.64
CA SER A 124 1.02 -16.72 -10.09
C SER A 124 -0.25 -16.26 -10.83
N GLN A 125 -1.42 -16.67 -10.34
CA GLN A 125 -2.74 -16.31 -10.85
C GLN A 125 -3.63 -15.74 -9.74
N VAL A 126 -4.40 -14.70 -10.08
CA VAL A 126 -5.38 -14.07 -9.19
C VAL A 126 -6.54 -15.04 -8.92
N ARG A 127 -6.90 -15.24 -7.65
CA ARG A 127 -8.01 -16.11 -7.21
C ARG A 127 -9.18 -15.29 -6.70
N GLU A 128 -10.26 -15.98 -6.34
CA GLU A 128 -11.47 -15.36 -5.78
C GLU A 128 -11.17 -14.47 -4.58
N ILE A 129 -10.34 -14.92 -3.64
CA ILE A 129 -9.97 -14.09 -2.49
C ILE A 129 -9.27 -12.79 -2.91
N GLN A 130 -8.35 -12.81 -3.87
CA GLN A 130 -7.73 -11.56 -4.36
C GLN A 130 -8.74 -10.66 -5.09
N LYS A 131 -9.67 -11.24 -5.86
CA LYS A 131 -10.74 -10.48 -6.53
C LYS A 131 -11.66 -9.75 -5.55
N GLU A 132 -11.94 -10.32 -4.38
CA GLU A 132 -12.72 -9.66 -3.32
C GLU A 132 -12.07 -8.36 -2.82
N PHE A 133 -10.74 -8.23 -2.92
CA PHE A 133 -10.00 -7.01 -2.59
C PHE A 133 -9.70 -6.14 -3.82
N ASN A 134 -10.28 -6.46 -4.98
CA ASN A 134 -9.98 -5.85 -6.27
C ASN A 134 -8.47 -5.89 -6.59
N LEU A 135 -7.78 -6.95 -6.20
CA LEU A 135 -6.39 -7.18 -6.58
C LEU A 135 -6.33 -7.86 -7.95
N GLN A 136 -5.50 -7.30 -8.83
CA GLN A 136 -5.25 -7.79 -10.17
C GLN A 136 -3.81 -8.32 -10.29
N LYS A 137 -3.47 -8.94 -11.43
CA LYS A 137 -2.09 -9.39 -11.68
C LYS A 137 -1.13 -8.20 -11.77
N GLU A 138 -1.60 -7.12 -12.38
CA GLU A 138 -0.92 -5.85 -12.50
C GLU A 138 -1.98 -4.76 -12.53
N ASP A 139 -1.64 -3.58 -12.01
CA ASP A 139 -2.50 -2.41 -12.09
C ASP A 139 -1.67 -1.12 -11.95
N ASP A 140 -2.26 0.00 -12.37
CA ASP A 140 -1.61 1.30 -12.43
C ASP A 140 -2.60 2.40 -12.03
N TYR A 141 -2.33 3.02 -10.89
CA TYR A 141 -3.14 4.08 -10.28
C TYR A 141 -2.42 5.42 -10.34
N LEU A 142 -3.18 6.52 -10.34
CA LEU A 142 -2.59 7.81 -9.98
C LEU A 142 -2.55 7.94 -8.46
N ILE A 143 -1.46 8.51 -7.94
CA ILE A 143 -1.28 8.74 -6.51
C ILE A 143 -0.98 10.21 -6.22
N SER A 144 -1.75 10.78 -5.31
CA SER A 144 -1.58 12.15 -4.82
C SER A 144 -1.43 12.15 -3.30
N ILE A 145 -0.73 13.14 -2.78
CA ILE A 145 -0.57 13.35 -1.35
C ILE A 145 -1.45 14.50 -0.88
N LYS A 146 -2.11 14.31 0.26
CA LYS A 146 -2.91 15.34 0.91
C LYS A 146 -2.02 16.27 1.74
N ASN A 147 -2.28 17.56 1.64
CA ASN A 147 -1.67 18.56 2.51
C ASN A 147 -2.22 18.38 3.94
N PRO A 148 -1.39 18.07 4.96
CA PRO A 148 -1.87 17.88 6.33
C PRO A 148 -2.49 19.16 6.92
N GLN A 149 -2.10 20.34 6.43
CA GLN A 149 -2.61 21.64 6.85
C GLN A 149 -3.89 22.07 6.12
N ALA A 150 -4.32 21.33 5.10
CA ALA A 150 -5.59 21.61 4.45
C ALA A 150 -6.77 21.25 5.36
N ALA A 151 -7.85 22.03 5.25
CA ALA A 151 -9.07 21.77 5.99
C ALA A 151 -9.65 20.39 5.61
N THR A 152 -10.01 19.60 6.62
CA THR A 152 -10.73 18.34 6.44
C THR A 152 -12.14 18.48 7.00
N SER A 153 -13.14 17.95 6.30
CA SER A 153 -14.50 17.86 6.83
C SER A 153 -14.51 17.06 8.15
N PRO A 154 -15.34 17.44 9.13
CA PRO A 154 -15.46 16.69 10.39
C PRO A 154 -15.75 15.21 10.16
N GLY A 155 -15.01 14.34 10.83
CA GLY A 155 -15.19 12.88 10.73
C GLY A 155 -14.57 12.22 9.49
N VAL A 156 -13.85 12.97 8.65
CA VAL A 156 -13.12 12.44 7.48
C VAL A 156 -11.62 12.47 7.76
N GLY A 157 -10.89 11.41 7.39
CA GLY A 157 -9.43 11.36 7.45
C GLY A 157 -8.84 11.23 8.86
N LEU A 158 -7.55 11.57 8.99
CA LEU A 158 -6.82 11.55 10.26
C LEU A 158 -7.19 12.73 11.16
N THR A 159 -7.16 12.50 12.48
CA THR A 159 -7.26 13.58 13.47
C THR A 159 -6.01 14.45 13.46
N GLU A 160 -6.12 15.70 13.93
CA GLU A 160 -4.98 16.63 14.01
C GLU A 160 -3.76 16.07 14.77
N LYS A 161 -3.97 15.18 15.75
CA LYS A 161 -2.89 14.53 16.50
C LYS A 161 -2.17 13.44 15.71
N GLN A 162 -2.84 12.84 14.74
CA GLN A 162 -2.30 11.76 13.91
C GLN A 162 -1.65 12.28 12.63
N LYS A 163 -2.01 13.50 12.20
CA LYS A 163 -1.43 14.10 10.99
C LYS A 163 0.06 14.36 11.16
N VAL A 164 0.80 14.01 10.12
CA VAL A 164 2.21 14.36 9.98
C VAL A 164 2.43 15.88 10.04
N LYS A 165 3.56 16.28 10.65
CA LYS A 165 4.10 17.63 10.53
C LYS A 165 5.33 17.59 9.62
N PHE A 166 5.16 17.96 8.37
CA PHE A 166 6.27 17.97 7.43
C PHE A 166 7.29 19.07 7.74
N PRO A 167 8.59 18.85 7.44
CA PRO A 167 9.56 19.92 7.44
C PRO A 167 9.20 20.98 6.40
N PRO A 168 9.65 22.25 6.56
CA PRO A 168 9.32 23.33 5.63
C PRO A 168 9.64 23.01 4.16
N SER A 169 10.72 22.27 3.89
CA SER A 169 11.11 21.85 2.53
C SER A 169 10.06 21.00 1.81
N LEU A 170 9.33 20.17 2.55
CA LEU A 170 8.24 19.34 2.03
C LEU A 170 6.91 20.06 2.09
N GLN A 171 6.62 20.76 3.21
CA GLN A 171 5.37 21.49 3.38
C GLN A 171 5.19 22.60 2.34
N ASN A 172 6.27 23.31 1.97
CA ASN A 172 6.20 24.39 0.98
C ASN A 172 5.87 23.88 -0.44
N LYS A 173 6.05 22.58 -0.74
CA LYS A 173 5.71 22.00 -2.05
C LYS A 173 4.21 22.01 -2.31
N PHE A 174 3.36 22.00 -1.27
CA PHE A 174 1.91 22.05 -1.42
C PHE A 174 1.42 23.42 -1.88
N THR A 175 2.17 24.49 -1.60
CA THR A 175 1.74 25.89 -1.82
C THR A 175 0.36 26.12 -1.18
N ASN A 176 -0.68 26.36 -1.98
CA ASN A 176 -2.07 26.56 -1.54
C ASN A 176 -3.00 25.37 -1.87
N TYR A 177 -2.46 24.27 -2.38
CA TYR A 177 -3.27 23.11 -2.78
C TYR A 177 -3.53 22.15 -1.61
N SER A 178 -4.73 21.60 -1.57
CA SER A 178 -5.09 20.53 -0.63
C SER A 178 -4.49 19.18 -1.00
N PHE A 179 -4.19 18.97 -2.27
CA PHE A 179 -3.55 17.77 -2.81
C PHE A 179 -2.55 18.15 -3.88
N ILE A 180 -1.44 17.43 -3.95
CA ILE A 180 -0.48 17.49 -5.05
C ILE A 180 -0.12 16.07 -5.49
N PRO A 181 0.33 15.84 -6.74
CA PRO A 181 0.96 14.58 -7.11
C PRO A 181 2.08 14.22 -6.13
N LEU A 182 2.32 12.94 -5.90
CA LEU A 182 3.44 12.52 -5.06
C LEU A 182 4.77 12.80 -5.81
N THR A 183 5.38 13.96 -5.59
CA THR A 183 6.55 14.42 -6.38
C THR A 183 7.90 13.92 -5.88
N THR A 184 7.97 13.40 -4.66
CA THR A 184 9.19 12.84 -4.04
C THR A 184 8.80 11.70 -3.09
N SER A 185 9.65 10.68 -2.97
CA SER A 185 9.47 9.59 -2.02
C SER A 185 9.70 10.00 -0.57
N GLU A 186 10.36 11.14 -0.31
CA GLU A 186 10.61 11.67 1.04
C GLU A 186 9.34 11.89 1.85
N PHE A 187 8.21 12.15 1.18
CA PHE A 187 6.92 12.24 1.86
C PHE A 187 6.54 10.94 2.56
N LEU A 188 7.00 9.79 2.07
CA LEU A 188 6.72 8.47 2.64
C LEU A 188 7.69 8.10 3.78
N ASP A 189 8.52 9.04 4.24
CA ASP A 189 9.41 8.87 5.40
C ASP A 189 8.79 9.34 6.73
N TYR A 190 7.50 9.67 6.70
CA TYR A 190 6.77 10.16 7.86
C TYR A 190 5.48 9.36 8.06
N GLU A 191 5.25 8.87 9.28
CA GLU A 191 3.96 8.28 9.66
C GLU A 191 2.87 9.37 9.71
N GLY A 192 1.62 8.97 9.53
CA GLY A 192 0.48 9.90 9.56
C GLY A 192 0.26 10.68 8.26
N VAL A 193 0.79 10.16 7.16
CA VAL A 193 0.59 10.72 5.81
C VAL A 193 -0.72 10.19 5.23
N GLU A 194 -1.52 11.09 4.68
CA GLU A 194 -2.73 10.76 3.92
C GLU A 194 -2.42 10.88 2.42
N LEU A 195 -2.65 9.81 1.66
CA LEU A 195 -2.56 9.79 0.20
C LEU A 195 -3.93 9.51 -0.39
N LEU A 196 -4.09 9.82 -1.67
CA LEU A 196 -5.27 9.47 -2.45
C LEU A 196 -4.84 8.59 -3.61
N LEU A 197 -5.35 7.36 -3.63
CA LEU A 197 -5.19 6.42 -4.72
C LEU A 197 -6.39 6.54 -5.67
N ILE A 198 -6.11 6.90 -6.91
CA ILE A 198 -7.09 7.24 -7.93
C ILE A 198 -7.03 6.17 -9.01
N SER A 199 -8.13 5.44 -9.19
CA SER A 199 -8.24 4.52 -10.33
C SER A 199 -8.21 5.32 -11.62
N LYS A 200 -7.50 4.82 -12.62
CA LYS A 200 -7.56 5.32 -13.99
C LYS A 200 -7.97 4.19 -14.92
N GLY A 201 -8.21 4.54 -16.18
CA GLY A 201 -8.66 3.57 -17.17
C GLY A 201 -7.62 2.51 -17.50
N LYS A 202 -8.03 1.61 -18.39
CA LYS A 202 -7.29 0.38 -18.71
C LYS A 202 -5.87 0.58 -19.25
N GLU A 203 -5.51 1.78 -19.68
CA GLU A 203 -4.19 2.04 -20.26
C GLU A 203 -3.13 2.15 -19.14
N SER A 204 -2.22 1.18 -19.07
CA SER A 204 -1.08 1.18 -18.14
C SER A 204 0.09 2.01 -18.69
N LEU A 205 0.80 2.74 -17.82
CA LEU A 205 2.04 3.43 -18.21
C LEU A 205 3.12 2.42 -18.65
N VAL A 206 3.08 1.19 -18.12
CA VAL A 206 4.00 0.11 -18.47
C VAL A 206 3.93 -0.21 -19.97
N ASP A 207 2.73 -0.24 -20.55
CA ASP A 207 2.51 -0.55 -21.96
C ASP A 207 2.98 0.56 -22.90
N ARG A 208 3.12 1.79 -22.39
CA ARG A 208 3.43 2.98 -23.18
C ARG A 208 4.91 3.36 -23.13
N GLU A 209 5.59 3.03 -22.04
CA GLU A 209 6.91 3.55 -21.72
C GLU A 209 7.88 2.41 -21.37
N ASN A 210 8.69 1.99 -22.34
CA ASN A 210 9.67 0.89 -22.19
C ASN A 210 10.63 1.08 -20.99
N GLU A 211 10.91 2.31 -20.61
CA GLU A 211 11.75 2.62 -19.44
C GLU A 211 11.10 2.10 -18.14
N VAL A 212 9.78 2.25 -17.99
CA VAL A 212 9.03 1.78 -16.81
C VAL A 212 9.06 0.26 -16.73
N GLU A 213 8.82 -0.42 -17.85
CA GLU A 213 8.88 -1.88 -17.94
C GLU A 213 10.31 -2.39 -17.61
N SER A 214 11.34 -1.74 -18.13
CA SER A 214 12.74 -2.03 -17.83
C SER A 214 13.05 -1.88 -16.34
N CYS A 215 12.54 -0.83 -15.69
CA CYS A 215 12.67 -0.62 -14.25
C CYS A 215 11.99 -1.72 -13.44
N LEU A 216 10.76 -2.14 -13.78
CA LEU A 216 10.07 -3.25 -13.10
C LEU A 216 10.88 -4.56 -13.19
N LYS A 217 11.46 -4.85 -14.35
CA LYS A 217 12.29 -6.05 -14.57
C LYS A 217 13.54 -6.05 -13.68
N LYS A 218 14.14 -4.88 -13.43
CA LYS A 218 15.33 -4.70 -12.58
C LYS A 218 15.06 -4.76 -11.07
N ILE A 219 13.79 -4.70 -10.64
CA ILE A 219 13.47 -4.85 -9.22
C ILE A 219 13.72 -6.31 -8.80
N HIS A 220 14.55 -6.47 -7.78
CA HIS A 220 14.77 -7.75 -7.12
C HIS A 220 13.91 -7.82 -5.86
N PRO A 221 12.89 -8.70 -5.82
CA PRO A 221 12.05 -8.85 -4.63
C PRO A 221 12.88 -9.37 -3.46
N ASP A 222 12.54 -8.95 -2.25
CA ASP A 222 13.12 -9.51 -1.03
C ASP A 222 12.59 -10.93 -0.75
N ASN A 223 13.10 -11.59 0.29
CA ASN A 223 12.69 -12.94 0.68
C ASN A 223 11.76 -12.99 1.91
N LEU A 224 10.92 -11.98 2.12
CA LEU A 224 10.03 -11.92 3.30
C LEU A 224 8.80 -12.80 3.21
N LEU A 225 8.46 -13.28 2.01
CA LEU A 225 7.31 -14.15 1.79
C LEU A 225 7.40 -15.43 2.64
N ASP A 226 8.60 -16.00 2.75
CA ASP A 226 8.90 -17.14 3.62
C ASP A 226 8.70 -16.81 5.11
N GLU A 227 9.02 -15.59 5.52
CA GLU A 227 8.84 -15.13 6.91
C GLU A 227 7.35 -14.92 7.23
N PHE A 228 6.57 -14.39 6.28
CA PHE A 228 5.12 -14.21 6.45
C PHE A 228 4.39 -15.54 6.55
N ALA A 229 4.83 -16.57 5.80
CA ALA A 229 4.26 -17.91 5.86
C ALA A 229 4.41 -18.58 7.25
N LYS A 230 5.40 -18.16 8.05
CA LYS A 230 5.58 -18.65 9.43
C LYS A 230 4.55 -18.08 10.40
N ILE A 231 3.99 -16.91 10.10
CA ILE A 231 3.04 -16.21 10.98
C ILE A 231 1.60 -16.60 10.64
N SER A 232 1.30 -16.79 9.36
CA SER A 232 -0.01 -17.24 8.90
C SER A 232 0.14 -18.07 7.64
N SER A 233 -0.46 -19.26 7.62
CA SER A 233 -0.45 -20.14 6.44
C SER A 233 -1.13 -19.40 5.28
N PRO A 234 -0.40 -19.09 4.19
CA PRO A 234 -0.98 -18.32 3.11
C PRO A 234 -1.67 -19.29 2.15
N GLU A 235 -2.81 -19.85 2.55
CA GLU A 235 -3.67 -20.63 1.65
C GLU A 235 -3.96 -19.84 0.36
N ALA A 236 -4.08 -18.52 0.47
CA ALA A 236 -4.22 -17.57 -0.63
C ALA A 236 -3.03 -17.54 -1.61
N LEU A 237 -1.82 -17.97 -1.20
CA LEU A 237 -0.58 -17.95 -2.00
C LEU A 237 -0.08 -19.34 -2.41
N THR A 238 -0.71 -20.42 -1.94
CA THR A 238 -0.32 -21.81 -2.28
C THR A 238 -0.27 -22.02 -3.80
N PRO A 239 0.65 -22.81 -4.39
CA PRO A 239 0.62 -23.11 -5.82
C PRO A 239 -0.66 -23.84 -6.23
N ILE A 240 -1.21 -23.55 -7.42
CA ILE A 240 -2.29 -24.37 -7.99
C ILE A 240 -1.67 -25.72 -8.38
N LYS A 241 -2.17 -26.83 -7.83
CA LYS A 241 -1.87 -28.15 -8.42
C LYS A 241 -2.59 -28.19 -9.77
N GLU A 242 -1.84 -28.15 -10.86
CA GLU A 242 -2.39 -28.48 -12.18
C GLU A 242 -3.03 -29.87 -12.09
N LYS A 243 -4.31 -29.95 -12.45
CA LYS A 243 -5.05 -31.21 -12.58
C LYS A 243 -4.81 -31.78 -13.97
#